data_AF-A0A371CNL4-F1
#
_entry.id   AF-A0A371CNL4-F1
#
_cell.length_a   1.000
_cell.length_b   1.000
_cell.length_c   1.000
_cell.angle_alpha   90.00
_cell.angle_beta   90.00
_cell.angle_gamma   90.00
#
_symmetry.space_group_name_H-M   'P 1'
#
loop_
_entity.id
_entity.type
_entity.pdbx_description
1 polymer ?
#
loop_
_entity_poly.entity_id
_entity_poly.type
_entity_poly.pdbx_seq_one_letter_code
_entity_poly.pdbx_strand_id
1 'polypeptide(L)'
;MCTIQVPADFAAHCGRGAIPANISFISLSALTTTDEFPVDSMVKVVQVHQEHEVVRTNMELYSVDIMCTTADLAERAVPRHMYTFKAICKITADETGRKALLKEAYILGGRPDTDTDTDTDTDTDTDTDTDTDTDTDTDTDSDSNSDSEPNLKELQDDAVPKLYGYFQEPAGGNDRVGLLLLQYVGPQLRRPFRCLPASFSLEAIAALRDIHLAGFVLRNFRESSIFVRMDADGEQTPTPVIYNFDIAEPHVCKAPESVLCSGIPRPRQEDILCHEIYDTLSRADVWTPELILLDRRIKVTNDIDSAQSLVEYYKQRSQQSDQDTTSDLERAAELAFTKFKEWRNERDRKDQMAFSVELQPGEYWDDWDITTL
;
A
#
# COMPACT_ATOMS: atom_id res chain seq x y z
N MET A 1 -12.82 -14.95 30.17
CA MET A 1 -13.29 -16.22 29.58
C MET A 1 -14.50 -15.89 28.73
N CYS A 2 -14.38 -15.96 27.40
CA CYS A 2 -15.54 -15.80 26.53
C CYS A 2 -16.29 -17.15 26.47
N THR A 3 -17.54 -17.18 26.94
CA THR A 3 -18.39 -18.36 26.86
C THR A 3 -19.28 -18.23 25.63
N ILE A 4 -18.99 -19.02 24.60
CA ILE A 4 -19.85 -19.12 23.41
C ILE A 4 -21.03 -20.02 23.77
N GLN A 5 -22.25 -19.49 23.72
CA GLN A 5 -23.47 -20.28 23.80
C GLN A 5 -23.66 -21.06 22.50
N VAL A 6 -23.72 -22.39 22.62
CA VAL A 6 -24.09 -23.30 21.54
C VAL A 6 -25.59 -23.64 21.67
N PRO A 7 -26.37 -23.66 20.57
CA PRO A 7 -27.77 -24.09 20.61
C PRO A 7 -27.92 -25.54 21.13
N ALA A 8 -29.04 -25.81 21.81
CA ALA A 8 -29.22 -26.93 22.74
C ALA A 8 -29.32 -28.35 22.14
N ASP A 9 -29.05 -28.57 20.85
CA ASP A 9 -29.38 -29.85 20.19
C ASP A 9 -28.19 -30.61 19.61
N PHE A 10 -27.03 -30.60 20.29
CA PHE A 10 -25.85 -31.37 19.84
C PHE A 10 -25.19 -32.14 20.97
N ALA A 11 -25.86 -33.20 21.44
CA ALA A 11 -25.28 -34.18 22.36
C ALA A 11 -25.68 -35.61 21.98
N ALA A 12 -24.88 -36.26 21.13
CA ALA A 12 -24.62 -37.70 21.21
C ALA A 12 -23.52 -38.11 20.21
N HIS A 13 -22.29 -38.34 20.67
CA HIS A 13 -21.51 -39.59 20.48
C HIS A 13 -20.04 -39.41 20.88
N CYS A 14 -19.56 -40.37 21.69
CA CYS A 14 -18.15 -40.71 21.98
C CYS A 14 -17.33 -39.66 22.75
N GLY A 15 -16.46 -39.97 23.72
CA GLY A 15 -15.91 -41.22 24.22
C GLY A 15 -14.67 -40.81 25.04
N ARG A 16 -14.54 -41.33 26.26
CA ARG A 16 -13.48 -40.95 27.21
C ARG A 16 -12.09 -41.32 26.67
N GLY A 17 -11.19 -40.33 26.61
CA GLY A 17 -9.76 -40.54 26.37
C GLY A 17 -8.95 -39.53 27.20
N ALA A 18 -8.02 -40.03 28.01
CA ALA A 18 -7.22 -39.26 28.94
C ALA A 18 -6.17 -38.36 28.23
N ILE A 19 -5.99 -37.14 28.75
CA ILE A 19 -4.94 -36.20 28.34
C ILE A 19 -3.70 -36.48 29.22
N PRO A 20 -2.48 -36.60 28.66
CA PRO A 20 -1.28 -36.65 29.49
C PRO A 20 -1.01 -35.28 30.13
N ALA A 21 -0.95 -35.28 31.45
CA ALA A 21 -0.49 -34.16 32.26
C ALA A 21 1.00 -33.93 31.97
N ASN A 22 1.32 -32.80 31.31
CA ASN A 22 2.55 -32.01 31.46
C ASN A 22 2.56 -30.88 30.42
N ILE A 23 1.69 -29.90 30.61
CA ILE A 23 1.88 -28.54 30.08
C ILE A 23 1.60 -27.61 31.25
N SER A 24 2.60 -26.84 31.64
CA SER A 24 2.45 -25.80 32.65
C SER A 24 1.65 -24.65 32.05
N PHE A 25 0.45 -24.42 32.56
CA PHE A 25 -0.39 -23.28 32.19
C PHE A 25 0.05 -22.08 33.03
N ILE A 26 0.52 -21.01 32.38
CA ILE A 26 0.68 -19.70 33.03
C ILE A 26 -0.67 -18.99 32.92
N SER A 27 -1.37 -18.89 34.04
CA SER A 27 -2.58 -18.07 34.18
C SER A 27 -2.19 -16.60 34.16
N LEU A 28 -2.58 -15.86 33.12
CA LEU A 28 -2.54 -14.40 33.08
C LEU A 28 -3.72 -13.85 33.89
N SER A 29 -3.60 -13.93 35.21
CA SER A 29 -4.45 -13.21 36.17
C SER A 29 -3.68 -12.09 36.87
N ALA A 30 -2.61 -11.59 36.25
CA ALA A 30 -1.75 -10.54 36.82
C ALA A 30 -1.26 -9.57 35.75
N LEU A 31 -2.18 -8.87 35.10
CA LEU A 31 -1.92 -7.58 34.44
C LEU A 31 -3.10 -6.67 34.76
N THR A 32 -3.12 -6.20 36.01
CA THR A 32 -3.93 -5.05 36.41
C THR A 32 -2.95 -3.91 36.68
N THR A 33 -2.86 -2.97 35.76
CA THR A 33 -2.33 -1.64 36.07
C THR A 33 -3.28 -0.63 35.47
N THR A 34 -3.85 0.14 36.39
CA THR A 34 -4.59 1.38 36.21
C THR A 34 -3.70 2.40 35.50
N ASP A 35 -4.16 2.95 34.38
CA ASP A 35 -4.24 4.40 34.15
C ASP A 35 -4.80 4.68 32.74
N GLU A 36 -5.65 5.70 32.65
CA GLU A 36 -6.50 6.05 31.51
C GLU A 36 -5.72 6.85 30.46
N PHE A 37 -5.76 6.42 29.20
CA PHE A 37 -5.36 7.19 28.01
C PHE A 37 -6.53 7.19 27.02
N PRO A 38 -6.80 8.29 26.29
CA PRO A 38 -7.66 8.24 25.12
C PRO A 38 -6.81 7.80 23.93
N VAL A 39 -7.01 6.57 23.46
CA VAL A 39 -6.42 6.11 22.20
C VAL A 39 -7.56 5.68 21.30
N ASP A 40 -7.82 6.47 20.26
CA ASP A 40 -8.76 6.07 19.22
C ASP A 40 -8.25 4.81 18.52
N SER A 41 -9.05 3.75 18.62
CA SER A 41 -9.01 2.46 17.91
C SER A 41 -7.70 2.11 17.17
N MET A 42 -6.80 1.35 17.82
CA MET A 42 -5.66 0.75 17.13
C MET A 42 -6.07 -0.47 16.28
N VAL A 43 -5.79 -0.43 14.98
CA VAL A 43 -5.88 -1.59 14.08
C VAL A 43 -4.50 -2.23 13.94
N LYS A 44 -4.39 -3.52 14.27
CA LYS A 44 -3.16 -4.31 14.05
C LYS A 44 -3.33 -5.21 12.84
N VAL A 45 -2.42 -5.10 11.87
CA VAL A 45 -2.40 -5.95 10.68
C VAL A 45 -1.52 -7.16 10.96
N VAL A 46 -2.08 -8.34 10.73
CA VAL A 46 -1.43 -9.60 11.08
C VAL A 46 -1.37 -10.49 9.86
N GLN A 47 -0.13 -10.84 9.46
CA GLN A 47 0.12 -11.77 8.37
C GLN A 47 0.44 -13.16 8.92
N VAL A 48 -0.23 -14.17 8.38
CA VAL A 48 -0.08 -15.55 8.81
C VAL A 48 0.87 -16.28 7.88
N HIS A 49 2.03 -16.71 8.39
CA HIS A 49 2.91 -17.63 7.67
C HIS A 49 2.52 -19.07 8.00
N GLN A 50 2.36 -19.89 6.96
CA GLN A 50 2.21 -21.33 7.13
C GLN A 50 3.61 -21.97 7.14
N GLU A 51 4.14 -22.23 8.33
CA GLU A 51 5.30 -23.12 8.49
C GLU A 51 4.77 -24.52 8.83
N HIS A 52 4.96 -25.48 7.92
CA HIS A 52 4.58 -26.87 8.19
C HIS A 52 5.60 -27.52 9.14
N GLU A 53 5.36 -27.44 10.45
CA GLU A 53 5.94 -28.37 11.41
C GLU A 53 4.85 -29.36 11.87
N VAL A 54 4.83 -30.55 11.28
CA VAL A 54 3.91 -31.62 11.67
C VAL A 54 4.36 -32.19 13.01
N VAL A 55 3.91 -31.58 14.10
CA VAL A 55 3.96 -32.20 15.43
C VAL A 55 3.01 -33.40 15.40
N ARG A 56 3.36 -34.53 16.03
CA ARG A 56 2.62 -35.83 16.00
C ARG A 56 1.19 -35.81 16.59
N THR A 57 0.62 -34.65 16.80
CA THR A 57 -0.78 -34.40 17.20
C THR A 57 -1.37 -33.47 16.15
N ASN A 58 -2.61 -33.69 15.69
CA ASN A 58 -3.34 -32.89 14.67
C ASN A 58 -3.41 -31.36 14.98
N MET A 59 -2.27 -30.69 14.99
CA MET A 59 -2.06 -29.32 15.41
C MET A 59 -1.10 -28.70 14.42
N GLU A 60 -1.59 -27.76 13.65
CA GLU A 60 -0.77 -26.90 12.81
C GLU A 60 -0.43 -25.65 13.64
N LEU A 61 0.86 -25.42 13.84
CA LEU A 61 1.38 -24.22 14.47
C LEU A 61 1.71 -23.22 13.37
N TYR A 62 1.11 -22.04 13.43
CA TYR A 62 1.39 -20.96 12.50
C TYR A 62 2.28 -19.92 13.19
N SER A 63 3.38 -19.55 12.53
CA SER A 63 4.16 -18.37 12.91
C SER A 63 3.44 -17.15 12.33
N VAL A 64 3.15 -16.18 13.18
CA VAL A 64 2.38 -15.01 12.79
C VAL A 64 3.22 -13.76 13.04
N ASP A 65 3.53 -13.06 11.95
CA ASP A 65 4.22 -11.78 12.00
C ASP A 65 3.17 -10.67 12.12
N ILE A 66 3.18 -10.00 13.27
CA ILE A 66 2.29 -8.88 13.55
C ILE A 66 3.02 -7.60 13.14
N MET A 67 2.47 -6.88 12.16
CA MET A 67 2.87 -5.53 11.82
C MET A 67 1.96 -4.54 12.56
N CYS A 68 2.51 -3.86 13.56
CA CYS A 68 1.83 -2.78 14.25
C CYS A 68 2.18 -1.45 13.57
N THR A 69 1.18 -0.81 12.95
CA THR A 69 1.26 0.58 12.51
C THR A 69 0.54 1.45 13.53
N THR A 70 1.25 2.34 14.20
CA THR A 70 0.61 3.40 15.01
C THR A 70 0.12 4.47 14.05
N ALA A 71 -1.17 4.48 13.75
CA ALA A 71 -1.83 5.69 13.28
C ALA A 71 -1.83 6.69 14.45
N ASP A 72 -1.59 7.97 14.18
CA ASP A 72 -1.65 9.11 15.12
C ASP A 72 -0.49 9.38 16.08
N LEU A 73 0.70 9.64 15.52
CA LEU A 73 1.71 10.51 16.16
C LEU A 73 2.30 11.51 15.14
N ALA A 74 1.46 12.17 14.34
CA ALA A 74 1.91 13.14 13.34
C ALA A 74 2.54 14.42 13.94
N GLU A 75 2.31 14.73 15.22
CA GLU A 75 2.75 15.99 15.82
C GLU A 75 4.00 15.92 16.70
N ARG A 76 4.52 14.72 17.01
CA ARG A 76 5.75 14.59 17.80
C ARG A 76 6.83 13.94 16.95
N ALA A 77 8.02 14.56 16.93
CA ALA A 77 9.23 14.08 16.24
C ALA A 77 9.81 12.79 16.86
N VAL A 78 8.96 11.78 17.10
CA VAL A 78 9.34 10.46 17.59
C VAL A 78 9.60 9.57 16.38
N PRO A 79 10.73 8.85 16.31
CA PRO A 79 10.97 7.91 15.22
C PRO A 79 9.84 6.87 15.18
N ARG A 80 9.29 6.59 13.99
CA ARG A 80 8.39 5.45 13.76
C ARG A 80 9.16 4.17 14.08
N HIS A 81 8.97 3.62 15.27
CA HIS A 81 9.56 2.33 15.64
C HIS A 81 8.65 1.23 15.09
N MET A 82 9.17 0.47 14.13
CA MET A 82 8.48 -0.72 13.62
C MET A 82 8.70 -1.84 14.64
N TYR A 83 7.63 -2.27 15.32
CA TYR A 83 7.68 -3.41 16.23
C TYR A 83 7.18 -4.66 15.51
N THR A 84 8.04 -5.66 15.39
CA THR A 84 7.64 -7.02 15.03
C THR A 84 7.30 -7.78 16.32
N PHE A 85 6.04 -8.17 16.47
CA PHE A 85 5.63 -9.11 17.51
C PHE A 85 5.47 -10.49 16.89
N LYS A 86 6.06 -11.51 17.51
CA LYS A 86 5.80 -12.89 17.16
C LYS A 86 4.59 -13.36 17.94
N ALA A 87 3.49 -13.66 17.25
CA ALA A 87 2.36 -14.34 17.85
C ALA A 87 2.37 -15.82 17.50
N ILE A 88 2.06 -16.65 18.50
CA ILE A 88 1.74 -18.05 18.29
C ILE A 88 0.22 -18.14 18.23
N CYS A 89 -0.29 -18.55 17.09
CA CYS A 89 -1.72 -18.69 16.85
C CYS A 89 -2.09 -20.17 16.82
N LYS A 90 -3.02 -20.59 17.68
CA LYS A 90 -3.61 -21.93 17.59
C LYS A 90 -4.82 -21.88 16.67
N ILE A 91 -4.63 -22.38 15.45
CA ILE A 91 -5.70 -22.52 14.48
C ILE A 91 -6.20 -23.98 14.55
N THR A 92 -7.46 -24.17 14.94
CA THR A 92 -8.08 -25.50 14.86
C THR A 92 -9.04 -25.55 13.68
N ALA A 93 -8.85 -26.51 12.79
CA ALA A 93 -9.84 -26.85 11.79
C ALA A 93 -11.11 -27.39 12.48
N ASP A 94 -12.28 -26.97 12.04
CA ASP A 94 -13.53 -27.64 12.41
C ASP A 94 -13.60 -29.06 11.82
N GLU A 95 -14.55 -29.87 12.29
CA GLU A 95 -14.75 -31.26 11.83
C GLU A 95 -15.03 -31.37 10.31
N THR A 96 -15.29 -30.24 9.64
CA THR A 96 -15.52 -30.18 8.19
C THR A 96 -14.27 -29.83 7.39
N GLY A 97 -13.16 -29.50 8.05
CA GLY A 97 -11.89 -29.14 7.43
C GLY A 97 -11.93 -27.82 6.65
N ARG A 98 -12.96 -26.99 6.85
CA ARG A 98 -13.21 -25.80 6.02
C ARG A 98 -13.12 -24.48 6.75
N LYS A 99 -13.08 -24.48 8.09
CA LYS A 99 -12.89 -23.25 8.89
C LYS A 99 -11.76 -23.41 9.88
N ALA A 100 -10.74 -22.60 9.68
CA ALA A 100 -9.69 -22.30 10.64
C ALA A 100 -10.27 -21.36 11.72
N LEU A 101 -10.54 -21.89 12.92
CA LEU A 101 -10.86 -21.07 14.08
C LEU A 101 -9.56 -20.71 14.80
N LEU A 102 -9.22 -19.41 14.80
CA LEU A 102 -8.20 -18.86 15.71
C LEU A 102 -8.74 -18.98 17.13
N LYS A 103 -8.24 -19.93 17.92
CA LYS A 103 -8.69 -20.14 19.30
C LYS A 103 -7.95 -19.24 20.29
N GLU A 104 -6.66 -19.06 20.08
CA GLU A 104 -5.77 -18.38 21.02
C GLU A 104 -4.64 -17.70 20.23
N ALA A 105 -4.36 -16.44 20.55
CA ALA A 105 -3.22 -15.69 20.05
C ALA A 105 -2.47 -15.07 21.25
N TYR A 106 -1.16 -15.23 21.28
CA TYR A 106 -0.32 -14.75 22.39
C TYR A 106 0.66 -13.70 21.87
N ILE A 107 0.58 -12.47 22.37
CA ILE A 107 1.56 -11.41 22.07
C ILE A 107 2.70 -11.49 23.08
N LEU A 108 3.92 -11.74 22.61
CA LEU A 108 5.12 -11.80 23.46
C LEU A 108 5.92 -10.50 23.32
N GLY A 109 5.84 -9.60 24.31
CA GLY A 109 6.78 -8.48 24.44
C GLY A 109 6.19 -7.22 25.09
N GLY A 110 6.66 -6.90 26.29
CA GLY A 110 6.42 -5.63 26.98
C GLY A 110 7.57 -4.63 26.81
N ARG A 111 7.31 -3.35 27.09
CA ARG A 111 8.34 -2.31 27.25
C ARG A 111 7.89 -1.19 28.22
N PRO A 112 8.84 -0.39 28.74
CA PRO A 112 8.69 0.40 29.96
C PRO A 112 8.18 1.82 29.74
N ASP A 113 7.56 2.34 30.80
CA ASP A 113 6.99 3.68 30.96
C ASP A 113 8.04 4.80 30.97
N THR A 114 7.64 5.98 30.47
CA THR A 114 7.98 7.28 31.08
C THR A 114 7.12 8.42 30.49
N ASP A 115 6.58 9.17 31.45
CA ASP A 115 6.30 10.62 31.49
C ASP A 115 4.90 11.18 31.13
N THR A 116 4.39 11.83 32.17
CA THR A 116 3.17 12.59 32.42
C THR A 116 3.20 13.97 31.75
N ASP A 117 2.05 14.49 31.31
CA ASP A 117 1.63 15.89 31.55
C ASP A 117 0.14 16.09 31.18
N THR A 118 -0.49 17.01 31.91
CA THR A 118 -1.95 17.30 32.00
C THR A 118 -2.30 18.56 31.21
N ASP A 119 -3.42 18.60 30.48
CA ASP A 119 -4.02 19.87 30.02
C ASP A 119 -5.57 19.81 29.94
N THR A 120 -6.19 20.99 30.07
CA THR A 120 -7.60 21.28 30.35
C THR A 120 -8.32 21.88 29.13
N ASP A 121 -9.51 21.35 28.80
CA ASP A 121 -10.35 21.78 27.66
C ASP A 121 -11.10 23.10 27.87
N THR A 122 -11.45 23.77 26.76
CA THR A 122 -12.48 24.83 26.72
C THR A 122 -13.25 24.73 25.40
N ASP A 123 -14.49 24.24 25.48
CA ASP A 123 -15.46 24.15 24.37
C ASP A 123 -16.13 25.50 24.06
N THR A 124 -16.48 25.73 22.80
CA THR A 124 -17.50 26.72 22.42
C THR A 124 -18.25 26.21 21.19
N ASP A 125 -19.47 25.74 21.41
CA ASP A 125 -20.46 25.39 20.39
C ASP A 125 -21.07 26.65 19.76
N THR A 126 -21.35 26.63 18.46
CA THR A 126 -22.29 27.56 17.82
C THR A 126 -23.04 26.84 16.71
N ASP A 127 -24.28 26.47 17.02
CA ASP A 127 -25.27 25.97 16.08
C ASP A 127 -25.84 27.13 15.25
N THR A 128 -26.01 26.91 13.94
CA THR A 128 -26.89 27.75 13.11
C THR A 128 -27.56 26.86 12.07
N ASP A 129 -28.81 26.51 12.37
CA ASP A 129 -29.74 25.88 11.45
C ASP A 129 -30.22 26.89 10.40
N THR A 130 -30.23 26.50 9.12
CA THR A 130 -30.97 27.20 8.07
C THR A 130 -31.56 26.17 7.12
N ASP A 131 -32.84 25.88 7.35
CA ASP A 131 -33.67 25.09 6.44
C ASP A 131 -34.00 25.91 5.19
N THR A 132 -33.80 25.33 4.01
CA THR A 132 -34.37 25.83 2.76
C THR A 132 -34.86 24.65 1.94
N ASP A 133 -36.16 24.39 2.06
CA ASP A 133 -36.89 23.46 1.22
C ASP A 133 -37.00 24.03 -0.21
N THR A 134 -36.52 23.28 -1.20
CA THR A 134 -36.84 23.52 -2.61
C THR A 134 -37.10 22.17 -3.28
N ASP A 135 -38.38 21.82 -3.35
CA ASP A 135 -38.88 20.69 -4.11
C ASP A 135 -38.69 20.98 -5.62
N THR A 136 -37.88 20.17 -6.29
CA THR A 136 -37.81 20.13 -7.75
C THR A 136 -37.84 18.67 -8.18
N ASP A 137 -39.04 18.20 -8.49
CA ASP A 137 -39.27 16.90 -9.11
C ASP A 137 -38.74 16.94 -10.55
N THR A 138 -37.62 16.27 -10.80
CA THR A 138 -37.14 15.97 -12.15
C THR A 138 -37.04 14.46 -12.30
N ASP A 139 -38.08 13.87 -12.88
CA ASP A 139 -38.09 12.48 -13.35
C ASP A 139 -37.05 12.33 -14.46
N THR A 140 -35.84 11.92 -14.07
CA THR A 140 -34.81 11.46 -15.00
C THR A 140 -34.76 9.95 -14.90
N ASP A 141 -35.30 9.28 -15.92
CA ASP A 141 -35.06 7.86 -16.18
C ASP A 141 -33.56 7.66 -16.46
N SER A 142 -32.76 7.59 -15.40
CA SER A 142 -31.37 7.17 -15.46
C SER A 142 -31.34 5.67 -15.69
N ASP A 143 -31.13 5.30 -16.96
CA ASP A 143 -30.71 3.96 -17.34
C ASP A 143 -29.61 3.50 -16.38
N SER A 144 -29.94 2.48 -15.60
CA SER A 144 -29.10 1.86 -14.60
C SER A 144 -27.97 1.13 -15.32
N ASN A 145 -26.96 1.91 -15.73
CA ASN A 145 -25.62 1.38 -15.87
C ASN A 145 -25.36 0.67 -14.55
N SER A 146 -25.18 -0.63 -14.60
CA SER A 146 -24.97 -1.48 -13.45
C SER A 146 -23.85 -0.87 -12.61
N ASP A 147 -24.26 -0.15 -11.56
CA ASP A 147 -23.41 0.32 -10.48
C ASP A 147 -22.87 -0.94 -9.82
N SER A 148 -21.80 -1.49 -10.40
CA SER A 148 -21.01 -2.52 -9.78
C SER A 148 -20.45 -1.87 -8.52
N GLU A 149 -21.13 -2.12 -7.40
CA GLU A 149 -20.71 -1.60 -6.11
C GLU A 149 -19.23 -1.87 -5.92
N PRO A 150 -18.48 -0.89 -5.38
CA PRO A 150 -17.04 -0.98 -5.22
C PRO A 150 -16.67 -2.23 -4.41
N ASN A 151 -16.10 -3.25 -5.08
CA ASN A 151 -15.93 -4.57 -4.49
C ASN A 151 -14.45 -5.02 -4.50
N LEU A 152 -13.72 -4.66 -3.45
CA LEU A 152 -12.34 -5.13 -3.22
C LEU A 152 -12.22 -6.66 -3.18
N LYS A 153 -13.32 -7.39 -2.97
CA LYS A 153 -13.32 -8.85 -2.94
C LYS A 153 -12.90 -9.47 -4.28
N GLU A 154 -13.20 -8.80 -5.38
CA GLU A 154 -12.83 -9.29 -6.72
C GLU A 154 -11.32 -9.15 -6.99
N LEU A 155 -10.65 -8.27 -6.25
CA LEU A 155 -9.21 -8.04 -6.34
C LEU A 155 -8.40 -8.91 -5.36
N GLN A 156 -9.06 -9.67 -4.46
CA GLN A 156 -8.39 -10.55 -3.52
C GLN A 156 -7.68 -11.70 -4.21
N ASP A 157 -6.50 -12.06 -3.70
CA ASP A 157 -5.56 -13.02 -4.30
C ASP A 157 -4.90 -12.50 -5.60
N ASP A 158 -5.21 -11.29 -6.08
CA ASP A 158 -4.59 -10.68 -7.25
C ASP A 158 -3.84 -9.39 -6.87
N ALA A 159 -4.54 -8.25 -6.84
CA ALA A 159 -3.99 -6.94 -6.50
C ALA A 159 -3.99 -6.64 -4.99
N VAL A 160 -4.84 -7.33 -4.21
CA VAL A 160 -4.91 -7.19 -2.74
C VAL A 160 -4.82 -8.55 -2.03
N PRO A 161 -4.26 -8.62 -0.81
CA PRO A 161 -4.20 -9.86 -0.05
C PRO A 161 -5.60 -10.38 0.27
N LYS A 162 -5.75 -11.70 0.32
CA LYS A 162 -6.99 -12.31 0.79
C LYS A 162 -7.27 -11.96 2.24
N LEU A 163 -8.51 -11.55 2.52
CA LEU A 163 -8.99 -11.24 3.87
C LEU A 163 -9.67 -12.49 4.47
N TYR A 164 -9.11 -13.02 5.56
CA TYR A 164 -9.69 -14.14 6.27
C TYR A 164 -10.72 -13.73 7.32
N GLY A 165 -10.60 -12.52 7.85
CA GLY A 165 -11.55 -11.98 8.80
C GLY A 165 -11.04 -10.76 9.55
N TYR A 166 -11.96 -10.11 10.25
CA TYR A 166 -11.70 -9.04 11.19
C TYR A 166 -12.27 -9.45 12.55
N PHE A 167 -11.45 -9.40 13.58
CA PHE A 167 -11.82 -9.74 14.95
C PHE A 167 -11.67 -8.50 15.81
N GLN A 168 -12.61 -8.26 16.71
CA GLN A 168 -12.57 -7.10 17.58
C GLN A 168 -12.78 -7.55 19.02
N GLU A 169 -11.86 -7.19 19.90
CA GLU A 169 -11.93 -7.51 21.32
C GLU A 169 -11.85 -6.23 22.16
N PRO A 170 -12.54 -6.15 23.31
CA PRO A 170 -12.37 -5.05 24.25
C PRO A 170 -10.93 -5.01 24.79
N ALA A 171 -10.34 -3.82 24.86
CA ALA A 171 -8.98 -3.60 25.36
C ALA A 171 -8.92 -3.06 26.80
N GLY A 172 -10.05 -3.15 27.53
CA GLY A 172 -10.26 -2.47 28.81
C GLY A 172 -11.00 -1.13 28.60
N GLY A 173 -11.82 -0.72 29.57
CA GLY A 173 -12.65 0.48 29.42
C GLY A 173 -13.63 0.40 28.25
N ASN A 174 -13.76 1.51 27.50
CA ASN A 174 -14.56 1.60 26.27
C ASN A 174 -13.74 1.29 25.00
N ASP A 175 -12.45 0.98 25.14
CA ASP A 175 -11.56 0.81 24.01
C ASP A 175 -11.72 -0.56 23.36
N ARG A 176 -11.52 -0.61 22.05
CA ARG A 176 -11.58 -1.83 21.26
C ARG A 176 -10.34 -1.97 20.40
N VAL A 177 -9.76 -3.17 20.39
CA VAL A 177 -8.66 -3.53 19.51
C VAL A 177 -9.20 -4.38 18.37
N GLY A 178 -8.91 -3.95 17.15
CA GLY A 178 -9.19 -4.68 15.93
C GLY A 178 -7.99 -5.49 15.47
N LEU A 179 -8.24 -6.74 15.08
CA LEU A 179 -7.29 -7.66 14.46
C LEU A 179 -7.75 -7.97 13.04
N LEU A 180 -6.97 -7.54 12.06
CA LEU A 180 -7.21 -7.87 10.64
C LEU A 180 -6.32 -9.04 10.23
N LEU A 181 -6.93 -10.15 9.80
CA LEU A 181 -6.23 -11.36 9.40
C LEU A 181 -6.13 -11.47 7.88
N LEU A 182 -4.93 -11.31 7.34
CA LEU A 182 -4.65 -11.34 5.90
C LEU A 182 -3.77 -12.52 5.51
N GLN A 183 -3.86 -12.93 4.24
CA GLN A 183 -2.88 -13.81 3.60
C GLN A 183 -1.49 -13.21 3.68
N TYR A 184 -0.51 -14.04 4.07
CA TYR A 184 0.88 -13.70 3.85
C TYR A 184 1.20 -13.85 2.36
N VAL A 185 1.67 -12.76 1.77
CA VAL A 185 1.95 -12.68 0.33
C VAL A 185 3.45 -12.72 0.05
N GLY A 186 4.26 -12.22 0.97
CA GLY A 186 5.69 -12.10 0.81
C GLY A 186 6.24 -10.90 1.59
N PRO A 187 7.52 -10.53 1.38
CA PRO A 187 8.13 -9.41 2.06
C PRO A 187 7.59 -8.05 1.57
N GLN A 188 7.60 -7.06 2.45
CA GLN A 188 7.23 -5.67 2.12
C GLN A 188 8.32 -5.03 1.25
N LEU A 189 7.92 -4.33 0.19
CA LEU A 189 8.82 -3.57 -0.66
C LEU A 189 9.43 -2.39 0.12
N ARG A 190 10.76 -2.32 0.14
CA ARG A 190 11.51 -1.24 0.81
C ARG A 190 12.28 -0.35 -0.16
N ARG A 191 12.34 -0.75 -1.42
CA ARG A 191 13.10 -0.08 -2.46
C ARG A 191 12.21 0.92 -3.20
N PRO A 192 12.66 2.19 -3.41
CA PRO A 192 11.89 3.23 -4.10
C PRO A 192 11.53 2.83 -5.53
N PHE A 193 10.37 3.27 -6.03
CA PHE A 193 9.94 2.93 -7.40
C PHE A 193 10.97 3.32 -8.48
N ARG A 194 11.59 4.50 -8.36
CA ARG A 194 12.64 4.97 -9.29
C ARG A 194 13.85 4.02 -9.41
N CYS A 195 14.05 3.10 -8.46
CA CYS A 195 15.14 2.13 -8.46
C CYS A 195 14.70 0.74 -8.96
N LEU A 196 13.40 0.50 -9.11
CA LEU A 196 12.84 -0.77 -9.55
C LEU A 196 12.78 -0.85 -11.08
N PRO A 197 12.77 -2.05 -11.68
CA PRO A 197 12.46 -2.21 -13.09
C PRO A 197 11.13 -1.53 -13.45
N ALA A 198 11.07 -0.91 -14.63
CA ALA A 198 9.88 -0.21 -15.11
C ALA A 198 8.69 -1.16 -15.23
N SER A 199 8.91 -2.41 -15.61
CA SER A 199 7.87 -3.45 -15.70
C SER A 199 7.16 -3.68 -14.37
N PHE A 200 7.91 -3.94 -13.30
CA PHE A 200 7.35 -4.14 -11.95
C PHE A 200 6.64 -2.88 -11.44
N SER A 201 7.22 -1.70 -11.68
CA SER A 201 6.62 -0.44 -11.26
C SER A 201 5.28 -0.19 -11.96
N LEU A 202 5.19 -0.48 -13.27
CA LEU A 202 3.95 -0.38 -14.03
C LEU A 202 2.91 -1.41 -13.58
N GLU A 203 3.33 -2.62 -13.21
CA GLU A 203 2.44 -3.66 -12.66
C GLU A 203 1.85 -3.22 -11.30
N ALA A 204 2.67 -2.60 -10.43
CA ALA A 204 2.19 -2.08 -9.15
C ALA A 204 1.20 -0.92 -9.33
N ILE A 205 1.43 -0.08 -10.33
CA ILE A 205 0.53 1.04 -10.66
C ILE A 205 -0.74 0.53 -11.35
N ALA A 206 -0.66 -0.55 -12.14
CA ALA A 206 -1.83 -1.23 -12.68
C ALA A 206 -2.71 -1.79 -11.55
N ALA A 207 -2.12 -2.49 -10.58
CA ALA A 207 -2.84 -2.94 -9.38
C ALA A 207 -3.48 -1.78 -8.59
N LEU A 208 -2.79 -0.65 -8.47
CA LEU A 208 -3.36 0.57 -7.86
C LEU A 208 -4.55 1.11 -8.67
N ARG A 209 -4.44 1.11 -10.00
CA ARG A 209 -5.53 1.51 -10.89
C ARG A 209 -6.73 0.58 -10.75
N ASP A 210 -6.52 -0.72 -10.58
CA ASP A 210 -7.61 -1.68 -10.40
C ASP A 210 -8.35 -1.43 -9.08
N ILE A 211 -7.64 -1.08 -8.00
CA ILE A 211 -8.25 -0.62 -6.74
C ILE A 211 -9.07 0.66 -6.94
N HIS A 212 -8.55 1.59 -7.76
CA HIS A 212 -9.23 2.83 -8.13
C HIS A 212 -10.49 2.60 -8.96
N LEU A 213 -10.47 1.63 -9.88
CA LEU A 213 -11.64 1.20 -10.66
C LEU A 213 -12.64 0.44 -9.80
N ALA A 214 -12.18 -0.27 -8.77
CA ALA A 214 -13.01 -0.84 -7.72
C ALA A 214 -13.53 0.21 -6.74
N GLY A 215 -13.31 1.50 -7.00
CA GLY A 215 -13.95 2.62 -6.32
C GLY A 215 -13.24 3.13 -5.06
N PHE A 216 -11.94 2.89 -4.91
CA PHE A 216 -11.17 3.32 -3.74
C PHE A 216 -9.91 4.11 -4.11
N VAL A 217 -9.59 5.16 -3.36
CA VAL A 217 -8.30 5.87 -3.40
C VAL A 217 -7.58 5.67 -2.08
N LEU A 218 -6.26 5.43 -2.09
CA LEU A 218 -5.51 5.10 -0.86
C LEU A 218 -4.98 6.31 -0.12
N ARG A 219 -4.93 7.50 -0.75
CA ARG A 219 -4.46 8.81 -0.22
C ARG A 219 -2.97 8.87 0.19
N ASN A 220 -2.33 7.75 0.49
CA ASN A 220 -0.94 7.67 0.91
C ASN A 220 -0.25 6.43 0.30
N PHE A 221 -0.53 6.13 -0.97
CA PHE A 221 0.16 5.05 -1.66
C PHE A 221 1.68 5.29 -1.75
N ARG A 222 2.45 4.35 -1.20
CA ARG A 222 3.92 4.35 -1.23
C ARG A 222 4.42 2.93 -1.47
N GLU A 223 5.72 2.77 -1.69
CA GLU A 223 6.37 1.46 -1.85
C GLU A 223 6.15 0.58 -0.61
N SER A 224 6.11 1.20 0.57
CA SER A 224 5.77 0.52 1.81
C SER A 224 4.34 -0.04 1.83
N SER A 225 3.45 0.38 0.93
CA SER A 225 2.09 -0.16 0.82
C SER A 225 2.03 -1.42 -0.07
N ILE A 226 3.18 -1.98 -0.44
CA ILE A 226 3.28 -3.10 -1.37
C ILE A 226 4.00 -4.28 -0.69
N PHE A 227 3.36 -5.44 -0.73
CA PHE A 227 4.03 -6.73 -0.56
C PHE A 227 4.40 -7.30 -1.92
N VAL A 228 5.51 -8.05 -1.96
CA VAL A 228 5.97 -8.68 -3.18
C VAL A 228 5.69 -10.17 -3.08
N ARG A 229 4.77 -10.65 -3.92
CA ARG A 229 4.54 -12.08 -4.09
C ARG A 229 5.67 -12.68 -4.89
N MET A 230 6.28 -13.71 -4.32
CA MET A 230 7.28 -14.55 -4.96
C MET A 230 6.72 -15.97 -4.99
N ASP A 231 6.73 -16.62 -6.14
CA ASP A 231 6.35 -18.03 -6.20
C ASP A 231 7.36 -18.92 -5.49
N ALA A 232 6.87 -20.09 -5.04
CA ALA A 232 7.64 -21.04 -4.24
C ALA A 232 8.96 -21.47 -4.89
N ASP A 233 9.00 -21.48 -6.22
CA ASP A 233 10.17 -21.89 -7.01
C ASP A 233 11.12 -20.72 -7.31
N GLY A 234 10.74 -19.48 -6.97
CA GLY A 234 11.50 -18.26 -7.31
C GLY A 234 11.65 -18.00 -8.81
N GLU A 235 11.02 -18.80 -9.67
CA GLU A 235 11.11 -18.70 -11.13
C GLU A 235 10.12 -17.69 -11.75
N GLN A 236 9.03 -17.36 -11.05
CA GLN A 236 8.06 -16.41 -11.55
C GLN A 236 8.49 -14.97 -11.32
N THR A 237 7.89 -14.09 -12.13
CA THR A 237 8.10 -12.64 -12.06
C THR A 237 7.49 -12.13 -10.75
N PRO A 238 8.20 -11.31 -9.97
CA PRO A 238 7.69 -10.74 -8.73
C PRO A 238 6.40 -9.96 -9.00
N THR A 239 5.32 -10.28 -8.29
CA THR A 239 4.02 -9.62 -8.47
C THR A 239 3.73 -8.69 -7.28
N PRO A 240 3.41 -7.42 -7.50
CA PRO A 240 3.05 -6.49 -6.45
C PRO A 240 1.64 -6.78 -5.92
N VAL A 241 1.48 -6.75 -4.60
CA VAL A 241 0.19 -6.88 -3.93
C VAL A 241 0.04 -5.76 -2.92
N ILE A 242 -0.99 -4.94 -3.09
CA ILE A 242 -1.18 -3.68 -2.38
C ILE A 242 -1.94 -3.93 -1.08
N TYR A 243 -1.50 -3.27 -0.01
CA TYR A 243 -2.19 -3.26 1.27
C TYR A 243 -2.27 -1.83 1.82
N ASN A 244 -2.69 -1.69 3.08
CA ASN A 244 -2.79 -0.42 3.80
C ASN A 244 -3.96 0.46 3.32
N PHE A 245 -5.18 -0.03 3.58
CA PHE A 245 -6.46 0.65 3.30
C PHE A 245 -6.98 1.46 4.50
N ASP A 246 -6.11 1.78 5.45
CA ASP A 246 -6.45 2.46 6.71
C ASP A 246 -7.08 3.84 6.52
N ILE A 247 -6.63 4.56 5.49
CA ILE A 247 -7.15 5.88 5.10
C ILE A 247 -7.78 5.88 3.70
N ALA A 248 -8.20 4.71 3.22
CA ALA A 248 -8.81 4.60 1.91
C ALA A 248 -10.20 5.27 1.88
N GLU A 249 -10.51 5.94 0.79
CA GLU A 249 -11.77 6.66 0.60
C GLU A 249 -12.48 6.22 -0.68
N PRO A 250 -13.83 6.35 -0.76
CA PRO A 250 -14.56 6.18 -2.01
C PRO A 250 -14.02 7.10 -3.11
N HIS A 251 -13.87 6.57 -4.32
CA HIS A 251 -13.26 7.27 -5.44
C HIS A 251 -13.88 6.87 -6.78
N VAL A 252 -13.97 7.81 -7.72
CA VAL A 252 -14.34 7.52 -9.11
C VAL A 252 -13.15 7.88 -10.00
N CYS A 253 -12.38 6.87 -10.37
CA CYS A 253 -11.15 7.10 -11.12
C CYS A 253 -11.42 7.39 -12.59
N LYS A 254 -10.77 8.43 -13.11
CA LYS A 254 -10.82 8.83 -14.52
C LYS A 254 -9.49 8.62 -15.24
N ALA A 255 -8.54 7.92 -14.62
CA ALA A 255 -7.24 7.68 -15.20
C ALA A 255 -7.35 6.74 -16.42
N PRO A 256 -6.92 7.18 -17.61
CA PRO A 256 -6.99 6.35 -18.81
C PRO A 256 -5.92 5.26 -18.75
N GLU A 257 -6.22 4.08 -19.29
CA GLU A 257 -5.27 2.95 -19.33
C GLU A 257 -3.98 3.30 -20.09
N SER A 258 -4.07 4.18 -21.08
CA SER A 258 -2.94 4.61 -21.92
C SER A 258 -1.80 5.30 -21.17
N VAL A 259 -2.00 5.72 -19.92
CA VAL A 259 -0.93 6.32 -19.11
C VAL A 259 0.01 5.28 -18.50
N LEU A 260 -0.38 4.00 -18.50
CA LEU A 260 0.40 2.87 -18.00
C LEU A 260 1.37 2.34 -19.08
N CYS A 261 2.13 3.24 -19.70
CA CYS A 261 3.13 2.89 -20.70
C CYS A 261 4.47 3.53 -20.33
N SER A 262 5.55 2.76 -20.42
CA SER A 262 6.91 3.30 -20.30
C SER A 262 7.34 3.99 -21.60
N GLY A 263 8.29 4.92 -21.48
CA GLY A 263 8.93 5.53 -22.65
C GLY A 263 8.07 6.54 -23.42
N ILE A 264 6.87 6.86 -22.93
CA ILE A 264 6.10 7.99 -23.42
C ILE A 264 6.53 9.29 -22.72
N PRO A 265 6.40 10.45 -23.38
CA PRO A 265 6.61 11.74 -22.72
C PRO A 265 5.68 11.90 -21.53
N ARG A 266 6.21 12.48 -20.45
CA ARG A 266 5.42 12.80 -19.25
C ARG A 266 4.12 13.53 -19.65
N PRO A 267 2.94 12.93 -19.37
CA PRO A 267 1.67 13.60 -19.57
C PRO A 267 1.56 14.76 -18.59
N ARG A 268 0.67 15.71 -18.85
CA ARG A 268 0.34 16.70 -17.83
C ARG A 268 -0.58 16.05 -16.82
N GLN A 269 -0.57 16.54 -15.59
CA GLN A 269 -1.47 16.03 -14.54
C GLN A 269 -2.95 16.14 -14.93
N GLU A 270 -3.32 17.19 -15.68
CA GLU A 270 -4.65 17.40 -16.26
C GLU A 270 -5.07 16.31 -17.26
N ASP A 271 -4.13 15.58 -17.85
CA ASP A 271 -4.42 14.50 -18.81
C ASP A 271 -4.77 13.16 -18.10
N ILE A 272 -4.30 12.96 -16.86
CA ILE A 272 -4.55 11.72 -16.08
C ILE A 272 -5.82 11.83 -15.25
N LEU A 273 -6.19 13.03 -14.79
CA LEU A 273 -7.39 13.27 -13.97
C LEU A 273 -7.45 12.44 -12.66
N CYS A 274 -6.32 11.87 -12.21
CA CYS A 274 -6.17 11.23 -10.91
C CYS A 274 -4.79 11.58 -10.31
N HIS A 275 -4.79 12.29 -9.17
CA HIS A 275 -3.58 12.79 -8.53
C HIS A 275 -2.68 11.65 -8.03
N GLU A 276 -3.24 10.66 -7.33
CA GLU A 276 -2.46 9.56 -6.74
C GLU A 276 -1.76 8.72 -7.81
N ILE A 277 -2.45 8.39 -8.92
CA ILE A 277 -1.84 7.68 -10.05
C ILE A 277 -0.75 8.53 -10.73
N TYR A 278 -1.01 9.82 -10.97
CA TYR A 278 -0.02 10.72 -11.57
C TYR A 278 1.24 10.87 -10.70
N ASP A 279 1.08 11.07 -9.39
CA ASP A 279 2.20 11.18 -8.45
C ASP A 279 3.01 9.88 -8.40
N THR A 280 2.32 8.74 -8.35
CA THR A 280 2.98 7.42 -8.33
C THR A 280 3.78 7.15 -9.62
N LEU A 281 3.20 7.41 -10.80
CA LEU A 281 3.91 7.29 -12.08
C LEU A 281 5.11 8.24 -12.17
N SER A 282 4.95 9.46 -11.65
CA SER A 282 6.03 10.46 -11.59
C SER A 282 7.20 9.98 -10.72
N ARG A 283 6.90 9.39 -9.55
CA ARG A 283 7.91 8.84 -8.64
C ARG A 283 8.58 7.57 -9.16
N ALA A 284 7.89 6.83 -10.03
CA ALA A 284 8.44 5.64 -10.68
C ALA A 284 9.43 5.94 -11.81
N ASP A 285 9.48 7.19 -12.29
CA ASP A 285 10.40 7.62 -13.35
C ASP A 285 10.30 6.74 -14.61
N VAL A 286 9.05 6.38 -14.97
CA VAL A 286 8.73 5.52 -16.14
C VAL A 286 8.50 6.31 -17.43
N TRP A 287 8.26 7.61 -17.30
CA TRP A 287 8.07 8.53 -18.43
C TRP A 287 9.39 9.17 -18.83
N THR A 288 9.53 9.51 -20.11
CA THR A 288 10.69 10.28 -20.55
C THR A 288 10.65 11.69 -19.96
N PRO A 289 11.80 12.25 -19.55
CA PRO A 289 11.87 13.58 -18.96
C PRO A 289 11.51 14.66 -20.00
N GLU A 290 10.94 15.77 -19.52
CA GLU A 290 10.82 16.98 -20.33
C GLU A 290 12.21 17.63 -20.44
N LEU A 291 12.66 17.94 -21.65
CA LEU A 291 13.91 18.68 -21.86
C LEU A 291 13.65 20.16 -21.98
N ILE A 292 14.54 21.00 -21.45
CA ILE A 292 14.49 22.46 -21.64
C ILE A 292 15.49 22.84 -22.73
N LEU A 293 15.00 23.46 -23.80
CA LEU A 293 15.80 23.96 -24.91
C LEU A 293 15.44 25.41 -25.19
N LEU A 294 16.38 26.34 -24.99
CA LEU A 294 16.18 27.78 -25.14
C LEU A 294 14.88 28.26 -24.45
N ASP A 295 14.73 27.94 -23.16
CA ASP A 295 13.57 28.27 -22.32
C ASP A 295 12.23 27.63 -22.73
N ARG A 296 12.24 26.68 -23.67
CA ARG A 296 11.05 25.90 -24.04
C ARG A 296 11.15 24.46 -23.55
N ARG A 297 10.04 23.97 -23.00
CA ARG A 297 9.90 22.57 -22.62
C ARG A 297 9.56 21.72 -23.85
N ILE A 298 10.35 20.68 -24.07
CA ILE A 298 10.22 19.75 -25.18
C ILE A 298 9.87 18.38 -24.60
N LYS A 299 8.75 17.83 -25.08
CA LYS A 299 8.37 16.43 -24.86
C LYS A 299 9.16 15.55 -25.81
N VAL A 300 10.09 14.78 -25.27
CA VAL A 300 11.02 13.93 -26.04
C VAL A 300 10.48 12.51 -26.11
N THR A 301 10.44 11.98 -27.31
CA THR A 301 10.04 10.60 -27.61
C THR A 301 11.28 9.72 -27.84
N ASN A 302 11.11 8.40 -27.82
CA ASN A 302 12.22 7.45 -27.95
C ASN A 302 12.91 7.45 -29.34
N ASP A 303 12.29 8.06 -30.33
CA ASP A 303 12.83 8.29 -31.69
C ASP A 303 13.93 9.36 -31.74
N ILE A 304 14.09 10.19 -30.69
CA ILE A 304 15.20 11.15 -30.61
C ILE A 304 16.47 10.40 -30.17
N ASP A 305 17.44 10.37 -31.08
CA ASP A 305 18.67 9.57 -31.02
C ASP A 305 19.96 10.41 -31.12
N SER A 306 19.84 11.72 -31.34
CA SER A 306 20.98 12.65 -31.43
C SER A 306 20.55 14.07 -31.07
N ALA A 307 21.54 14.93 -30.74
CA ALA A 307 21.29 16.36 -30.58
C ALA A 307 20.75 17.00 -31.87
N GLN A 308 21.17 16.51 -33.03
CA GLN A 308 20.70 16.98 -34.33
C GLN A 308 19.22 16.66 -34.55
N SER A 309 18.77 15.43 -34.24
CA SER A 309 17.34 15.09 -34.33
C SER A 309 16.48 15.89 -33.32
N LEU A 310 17.05 16.26 -32.17
CA LEU A 310 16.40 17.19 -31.22
C LEU A 310 16.26 18.62 -31.79
N VAL A 311 17.29 19.14 -32.48
CA VAL A 311 17.24 20.44 -33.17
C VAL A 311 16.18 20.42 -34.27
N GLU A 312 16.13 19.36 -35.07
CA GLU A 312 15.13 19.20 -36.13
C GLU A 312 13.71 19.14 -35.57
N TYR A 313 13.51 18.36 -34.51
CA TYR A 313 12.24 18.29 -33.80
C TYR A 313 11.80 19.65 -33.24
N TYR A 314 12.73 20.42 -32.66
CA TYR A 314 12.45 21.77 -32.18
C TYR A 314 12.02 22.71 -33.31
N LYS A 315 12.76 22.72 -34.43
CA LYS A 315 12.47 23.57 -35.60
C LYS A 315 11.11 23.26 -36.21
N GLN A 316 10.74 21.98 -36.31
CA GLN A 316 9.42 21.57 -36.81
C GLN A 316 8.27 22.12 -35.96
N ARG A 317 8.46 22.23 -34.64
CA ARG A 317 7.42 22.73 -33.72
C ARG A 317 7.39 24.23 -33.52
N SER A 318 8.54 24.92 -33.60
CA SER A 318 8.63 26.32 -33.20
C SER A 318 7.96 27.29 -34.19
N GLN A 319 7.68 26.85 -35.43
CA GLN A 319 7.23 27.70 -36.55
C GLN A 319 8.09 28.97 -36.75
N GLN A 320 9.27 29.06 -36.13
CA GLN A 320 10.13 30.24 -36.18
C GLN A 320 10.95 30.23 -37.47
N SER A 321 11.12 31.42 -38.04
CA SER A 321 11.96 31.60 -39.24
C SER A 321 13.43 31.30 -38.94
N ASP A 322 14.15 30.76 -39.93
CA ASP A 322 15.55 30.30 -39.89
C ASP A 322 16.61 31.32 -39.43
N GLN A 323 16.22 32.52 -38.98
CA GLN A 323 17.15 33.62 -38.69
C GLN A 323 17.68 33.67 -37.24
N ASP A 324 17.11 32.93 -36.29
CA ASP A 324 17.60 32.92 -34.90
C ASP A 324 18.63 31.80 -34.64
N THR A 325 19.86 32.23 -34.36
CA THR A 325 21.00 31.57 -33.68
C THR A 325 21.09 30.03 -33.72
N THR A 326 21.42 29.49 -34.89
CA THR A 326 21.73 28.05 -35.08
C THR A 326 22.74 27.51 -34.06
N SER A 327 23.78 28.27 -33.71
CA SER A 327 24.85 27.80 -32.83
C SER A 327 24.45 27.66 -31.36
N ASP A 328 23.62 28.57 -30.83
CA ASP A 328 23.15 28.47 -29.43
C ASP A 328 22.13 27.33 -29.28
N LEU A 329 21.27 27.16 -30.30
CA LEU A 329 20.33 26.04 -30.36
C LEU A 329 21.05 24.69 -30.38
N GLU A 330 22.07 24.54 -31.24
CA GLU A 330 22.89 23.32 -31.31
C GLU A 330 23.57 23.02 -29.98
N ARG A 331 24.19 24.03 -29.34
CA ARG A 331 24.84 23.86 -28.03
C ARG A 331 23.84 23.47 -26.93
N ALA A 332 22.67 24.10 -26.90
CA ALA A 332 21.63 23.76 -25.94
C ALA A 332 21.08 22.34 -26.19
N ALA A 333 20.95 21.93 -27.45
CA ALA A 333 20.47 20.61 -27.82
C ALA A 333 21.48 19.52 -27.44
N GLU A 334 22.78 19.76 -27.63
CA GLU A 334 23.83 18.83 -27.20
C GLU A 334 23.80 18.60 -25.69
N LEU A 335 23.64 19.67 -24.91
CA LEU A 335 23.55 19.57 -23.45
C LEU A 335 22.28 18.82 -23.01
N ALA A 336 21.13 19.17 -23.58
CA ALA A 336 19.85 18.53 -23.27
C ALA A 336 19.85 17.05 -23.67
N PHE A 337 20.38 16.73 -24.85
CA PHE A 337 20.48 15.36 -25.35
C PHE A 337 21.46 14.52 -24.52
N THR A 338 22.57 15.11 -24.05
CA THR A 338 23.50 14.43 -23.13
C THR A 338 22.78 14.00 -21.84
N LYS A 339 22.03 14.91 -21.20
CA LYS A 339 21.23 14.59 -20.00
C LYS A 339 20.18 13.51 -20.27
N PHE A 340 19.50 13.58 -21.42
CA PHE A 340 18.52 12.58 -21.81
C PHE A 340 19.14 11.20 -22.02
N LYS A 341 20.32 11.14 -22.64
CA LYS A 341 21.08 9.91 -22.84
C LYS A 341 21.54 9.31 -21.52
N GLU A 342 21.99 10.14 -20.57
CA GLU A 342 22.32 9.70 -19.21
C GLU A 342 21.11 9.08 -18.50
N TRP A 343 19.96 9.76 -18.54
CA TRP A 343 18.71 9.23 -18.00
C TRP A 343 18.32 7.89 -18.65
N ARG A 344 18.37 7.79 -19.99
CA ARG A 344 18.04 6.57 -20.73
C ARG A 344 18.96 5.41 -20.34
N ASN A 345 20.27 5.64 -20.31
CA ASN A 345 21.24 4.61 -19.91
C ASN A 345 21.01 4.14 -18.47
N GLU A 346 20.69 5.06 -17.56
CA GLU A 346 20.40 4.73 -16.17
C GLU A 346 19.11 3.93 -16.03
N ARG A 347 18.08 4.29 -16.80
CA ARG A 347 16.81 3.55 -16.87
C ARG A 347 17.00 2.14 -17.42
N ASP A 348 17.71 2.01 -18.54
CA ASP A 348 18.07 0.72 -19.16
C ASP A 348 18.87 -0.16 -18.18
N ARG A 349 19.83 0.44 -17.45
CA ARG A 349 20.62 -0.27 -16.43
C ARG A 349 19.71 -0.83 -15.34
N LYS A 350 18.78 -0.02 -14.81
CA LYS A 350 17.84 -0.46 -13.76
C LYS A 350 16.87 -1.53 -14.26
N ASP A 351 16.42 -1.45 -15.50
CA ASP A 351 15.51 -2.44 -16.09
C ASP A 351 16.21 -3.79 -16.34
N GLN A 352 17.53 -3.78 -16.53
CA GLN A 352 18.35 -4.99 -16.62
C GLN A 352 18.75 -5.56 -15.25
N MET A 353 18.60 -4.80 -14.16
CA MET A 353 18.91 -5.31 -12.82
C MET A 353 17.89 -6.37 -12.41
N ALA A 354 18.39 -7.44 -11.80
CA ALA A 354 17.52 -8.40 -11.12
C ALA A 354 16.68 -7.67 -10.06
N PHE A 355 15.40 -8.01 -10.01
CA PHE A 355 14.51 -7.46 -9.00
C PHE A 355 15.00 -7.81 -7.59
N SER A 356 14.88 -6.86 -6.67
CA SER A 356 15.19 -7.05 -5.26
C SER A 356 14.25 -6.23 -4.40
N VAL A 357 13.76 -6.85 -3.34
CA VAL A 357 12.85 -6.23 -2.36
C VAL A 357 13.61 -5.29 -1.42
N GLU A 358 14.86 -5.64 -1.12
CA GLU A 358 15.71 -4.91 -0.19
C GLU A 358 16.48 -3.79 -0.91
N LEU A 359 16.72 -2.70 -0.16
CA LEU A 359 17.63 -1.64 -0.56
C LEU A 359 19.05 -2.20 -0.65
N GLN A 360 19.68 -2.06 -1.81
CA GLN A 360 21.08 -2.45 -1.96
C GLN A 360 21.99 -1.40 -1.29
N PRO A 361 23.13 -1.80 -0.69
CA PRO A 361 24.09 -0.85 -0.13
C PRO A 361 24.51 0.18 -1.19
N GLY A 362 24.31 1.47 -0.89
CA GLY A 362 24.62 2.57 -1.82
C GLY A 362 23.41 3.10 -2.59
N GLU A 363 22.25 2.44 -2.54
CA GLU A 363 20.97 3.03 -2.94
C GLU A 363 20.40 3.86 -1.80
N TYR A 364 21.08 4.96 -1.45
CA TYR A 364 20.54 5.87 -0.47
C TYR A 364 19.47 6.76 -1.08
N TRP A 365 18.56 7.21 -0.22
CA TRP A 365 17.66 8.34 -0.47
C TRP A 365 18.53 9.59 -0.59
N ASP A 366 19.32 9.71 -1.65
CA ASP A 366 19.77 11.02 -2.05
C ASP A 366 18.48 11.78 -2.39
N ASP A 367 18.14 12.72 -1.51
CA ASP A 367 17.17 13.79 -1.70
C ASP A 367 17.60 14.55 -2.95
N TRP A 368 17.33 13.98 -4.11
CA TRP A 368 17.32 14.71 -5.35
C TRP A 368 16.13 15.66 -5.27
N ASP A 369 16.44 16.85 -4.77
CA ASP A 369 15.61 18.02 -4.84
C ASP A 369 15.16 18.19 -6.31
N ILE A 370 13.87 17.93 -6.56
CA ILE A 370 13.21 17.94 -7.88
C ILE A 370 13.42 19.29 -8.60
N THR A 371 13.91 20.30 -7.89
CA THR A 371 14.21 21.65 -8.37
C THR A 371 15.47 21.78 -9.26
N THR A 372 16.30 20.74 -9.42
CA THR A 372 17.58 20.83 -10.17
C THR A 372 17.57 20.36 -11.63
N LEU A 373 16.42 20.00 -12.19
CA LEU A 373 16.21 19.73 -13.62
C LEU A 373 15.27 20.77 -14.23
#